data_AF-X1LLI8-F1
#
_entry.id   AF-X1LLI8-F1
#
_cell.length_a   1.000
_cell.length_b   1.000
_cell.length_c   1.000
_cell.angle_alpha   90.00
_cell.angle_beta   90.00
_cell.angle_gamma   90.00
#
_symmetry.space_group_name_H-M   'P 1'
#
loop_
_entity.id
_entity.type
_entity.pdbx_description
1 polymer ?
#
loop_
_entity_poly.entity_id
_entity_poly.type
_entity_poly.pdbx_seq_one_letter_code
_entity_poly.pdbx_strand_id
1 'polypeptide(L)'
;MGGHSHRQFSKRVGEKLYINPGSVGQPRDVGGRAAWAILQIDGDNINFDFVDSSYDFEKIAAQAAKLDPHIPYLQSIFSREL
;
A
#
# COMPACT_ATOMS: atom_id res chain seq x y z
N MET A 1 3.76 1.51 14.29
CA MET A 1 3.40 1.39 12.85
C MET A 1 2.42 0.24 12.69
N GLY A 2 1.64 0.20 11.62
CA GLY A 2 0.79 -0.95 11.31
C GLY A 2 0.48 -1.06 9.83
N GLY A 3 -0.39 -1.99 9.45
CA GLY A 3 -0.73 -2.28 8.06
C GLY A 3 -2.19 -2.65 7.92
N HIS A 4 -2.47 -3.77 7.24
CA HIS A 4 -3.79 -4.41 7.09
C HIS A 4 -4.83 -3.65 6.24
N SER A 5 -4.95 -2.33 6.38
CA SER A 5 -5.86 -1.54 5.53
C SER A 5 -5.42 -1.45 4.08
N HIS A 6 -4.13 -1.69 3.80
CA HIS A 6 -3.48 -1.52 2.50
C HIS A 6 -3.55 -0.08 1.96
N ARG A 7 -3.70 0.91 2.85
CA ARG A 7 -3.76 2.33 2.48
C ARG A 7 -2.65 3.11 3.17
N GLN A 8 -1.93 3.93 2.42
CA GLN A 8 -0.93 4.82 2.98
C GLN A 8 -1.60 5.93 3.77
N PHE A 9 -1.19 6.07 5.04
CA PHE A 9 -1.58 7.24 5.82
C PHE A 9 -0.69 7.41 7.04
N SER A 10 -0.62 8.65 7.52
CA SER A 10 -0.10 8.96 8.85
C SER A 10 -1.17 9.67 9.65
N LYS A 11 -1.14 9.48 10.97
CA LYS A 11 -2.05 10.15 11.90
C LYS A 11 -1.36 10.43 13.22
N ARG A 12 -1.45 11.67 13.70
CA ARG A 12 -1.07 12.04 15.06
C ARG A 12 -2.17 11.62 16.03
N VAL A 13 -1.81 10.91 17.10
CA VAL A 13 -2.73 10.53 18.18
C VAL A 13 -2.06 10.88 19.51
N GLY A 14 -2.49 12.01 20.09
CA GLY A 14 -1.76 12.63 21.20
C GLY A 14 -0.33 12.96 20.77
N GLU A 15 0.64 12.52 21.57
CA GLU A 15 2.07 12.71 21.29
C GLU A 15 2.65 11.66 20.32
N LYS A 16 1.87 10.65 19.94
CA LYS A 16 2.35 9.55 19.11
C LYS A 16 2.03 9.80 17.64
N LEU A 17 2.98 9.45 16.77
CA LEU A 17 2.76 9.35 15.33
C LEU A 17 2.46 7.90 14.95
N TYR A 18 1.29 7.67 14.38
CA TYR A 18 0.96 6.40 13.74
C TYR A 18 1.21 6.50 12.23
N ILE A 19 1.87 5.48 11.68
CA ILE A 19 2.19 5.39 10.25
C ILE A 19 1.69 4.02 9.75
N ASN A 20 0.99 4.05 8.62
CA ASN A 20 0.70 2.90 7.80
C ASN A 20 1.39 3.09 6.44
N PRO A 21 2.37 2.23 6.08
CA PRO A 21 3.12 2.38 4.84
C PRO A 21 2.31 1.94 3.60
N GLY A 22 1.10 1.39 3.78
CA GLY A 22 0.29 0.87 2.70
C GLY A 22 0.51 -0.63 2.47
N SER A 23 0.52 -1.03 1.20
CA SER A 23 0.73 -2.42 0.79
C SER A 23 1.57 -2.46 -0.48
N VAL A 24 2.57 -3.34 -0.47
CA VAL A 24 3.43 -3.57 -1.64
C VAL A 24 2.67 -4.38 -2.70
N GLY A 25 1.96 -5.44 -2.30
CA GLY A 25 1.37 -6.38 -3.24
C GLY A 25 -0.05 -6.04 -3.71
N GLN A 26 -0.82 -5.29 -2.91
CA GLN A 26 -2.19 -4.95 -3.27
C GLN A 26 -2.66 -3.66 -2.55
N PRO A 27 -2.06 -2.49 -2.84
CA PRO A 27 -2.55 -1.24 -2.27
C PRO A 27 -3.97 -0.93 -2.75
N ARG A 28 -4.72 -0.27 -1.87
CA ARG A 28 -6.15 0.00 -2.06
C ARG A 28 -6.45 1.47 -2.36
N ASP A 29 -5.40 2.28 -2.51
CA ASP A 29 -5.48 3.67 -2.91
C ASP A 29 -5.42 3.76 -4.44
N VAL A 30 -4.30 3.32 -5.03
CA VAL A 30 -4.06 3.32 -6.48
C VAL A 30 -3.57 1.95 -6.92
N GLY A 31 -4.20 1.40 -7.95
CA GLY A 31 -3.80 0.14 -8.58
C GLY A 31 -2.46 0.25 -9.32
N GLY A 32 -1.81 -0.89 -9.57
CA GLY A 32 -0.58 -0.96 -10.34
C GLY A 32 0.64 -0.29 -9.72
N ARG A 33 0.53 0.14 -8.45
CA ARG A 33 1.64 0.70 -7.69
C ARG A 33 1.88 -0.14 -6.44
N ALA A 34 3.12 -0.24 -6.00
CA ALA A 34 3.48 -0.80 -4.70
C ALA A 34 3.65 0.36 -3.74
N ALA A 35 3.01 0.31 -2.57
CA ALA A 35 3.04 1.39 -1.58
C ALA A 35 3.84 0.98 -0.34
N TRP A 36 4.79 1.81 0.07
CA TRP A 36 5.70 1.56 1.20
C TRP A 36 6.17 2.87 1.85
N ALA A 37 7.02 2.80 2.87
CA ALA A 37 7.57 4.00 3.51
C ALA A 37 9.04 3.83 3.89
N ILE A 38 9.79 4.92 3.85
CA ILE A 38 11.13 5.01 4.43
C ILE A 38 10.99 5.64 5.81
N LEU A 39 11.57 5.01 6.82
CA LEU A 39 11.69 5.58 8.16
C LEU A 39 13.17 5.93 8.40
N GLN A 40 13.43 7.19 8.70
CA GLN A 40 14.76 7.70 9.03
C GLN A 40 14.81 8.00 10.52
N ILE A 41 15.77 7.39 11.21
CA ILE A 41 15.95 7.53 12.66
C ILE A 41 17.37 8.03 12.90
N ASP A 42 17.50 9.20 13.52
CA ASP A 42 18.76 9.80 13.94
C ASP A 42 18.64 10.30 15.38
N GLY A 43 19.06 9.45 16.33
CA GLY A 43 18.80 9.67 17.75
C GLY A 43 17.30 9.79 18.02
N ASP A 44 16.90 10.94 18.58
CA ASP A 44 15.50 11.26 18.87
C ASP A 44 14.74 11.87 17.66
N ASN A 45 15.44 12.17 16.56
CA ASN A 45 14.83 12.67 15.35
C ASN A 45 14.27 11.51 14.52
N ILE A 46 12.95 11.49 14.32
CA ILE A 46 12.25 10.49 13.52
C ILE A 46 11.55 11.20 12.36
N ASN A 47 11.99 10.90 11.15
CA ASN A 47 11.36 11.34 9.89
C ASN A 47 10.87 10.14 9.09
N PHE A 48 9.92 10.38 8.19
CA PHE A 48 9.45 9.34 7.28
C PHE A 48 8.98 9.93 5.95
N ASP A 49 9.07 9.12 4.91
CA ASP A 49 8.55 9.43 3.58
C ASP A 49 7.64 8.30 3.11
N PHE A 50 6.47 8.64 2.55
CA PHE A 50 5.70 7.68 1.78
C PHE A 50 6.29 7.57 0.38
N VAL A 51 6.49 6.33 -0.04
CA VAL A 51 7.04 6.02 -1.35
C VAL A 51 6.11 5.06 -2.04
N ASP A 52 6.09 5.17 -3.35
CA ASP A 52 5.42 4.23 -4.21
C ASP A 52 6.30 3.86 -5.40
N SER A 53 5.95 2.78 -6.08
CA SER A 53 6.63 2.39 -7.31
C SER A 53 5.65 1.71 -8.25
N SER A 54 5.63 2.10 -9.53
CA SER A 54 4.84 1.41 -10.53
C SER A 54 5.40 0.02 -10.82
N TYR A 55 4.53 -0.92 -11.17
CA TYR A 55 4.92 -2.24 -11.64
C TYR A 55 3.93 -2.76 -12.69
N ASP A 56 4.39 -3.72 -13.51
CA ASP A 56 3.52 -4.44 -14.43
C ASP A 56 2.64 -5.41 -13.63
N PHE A 57 1.37 -5.03 -13.45
CA PHE A 57 0.40 -5.80 -12.68
C PHE A 57 -0.45 -6.74 -13.54
N GLU A 58 -0.38 -6.68 -14.87
CA GLU A 58 -1.32 -7.36 -15.77
C GLU A 58 -1.30 -8.87 -15.55
N LYS A 59 -0.09 -9.44 -15.42
CA LYS A 59 0.10 -10.87 -15.15
C LYS A 59 -0.53 -11.31 -13.82
N ILE A 60 -0.41 -10.47 -12.80
CA ILE A 60 -0.92 -10.76 -11.45
C ILE A 60 -2.45 -10.63 -11.44
N ALA A 61 -3.00 -9.61 -12.08
CA ALA A 61 -4.44 -9.44 -12.23
C ALA A 61 -5.07 -10.62 -12.99
N ALA A 62 -4.44 -11.08 -14.08
CA ALA A 62 -4.88 -12.25 -14.81
C ALA A 62 -4.81 -13.55 -13.97
N GLN A 63 -3.77 -13.70 -13.14
CA GLN A 63 -3.69 -14.83 -12.20
C GLN A 63 -4.79 -14.78 -11.14
N ALA A 64 -5.07 -13.61 -10.55
CA ALA A 64 -6.15 -13.42 -9.59
C ALA A 64 -7.52 -13.78 -10.21
N ALA A 65 -7.77 -13.34 -11.44
CA ALA A 65 -8.98 -13.67 -12.20
C ALA A 65 -9.17 -15.18 -12.40
N LYS A 66 -8.06 -15.90 -12.61
CA LYS A 66 -8.07 -17.35 -12.84
C LYS A 66 -8.23 -18.15 -11.55
N LEU A 67 -7.54 -17.76 -10.48
CA LEU A 67 -7.48 -18.51 -9.23
C LEU A 67 -8.71 -18.26 -8.35
N ASP A 68 -9.17 -17.01 -8.29
CA ASP A 68 -10.26 -16.57 -7.43
C ASP A 68 -11.37 -15.86 -8.24
N PRO A 69 -11.96 -16.50 -9.27
CA PRO A 69 -12.93 -15.86 -10.16
C PRO A 69 -14.18 -15.36 -9.44
N HIS A 70 -14.49 -15.92 -8.26
CA HIS A 70 -15.63 -15.53 -7.43
C HIS A 70 -15.36 -14.29 -6.56
N ILE A 71 -14.15 -13.74 -6.58
CA ILE A 71 -13.78 -12.53 -5.83
C ILE A 71 -13.25 -11.46 -6.79
N PRO A 72 -14.13 -10.80 -7.59
CA PRO A 72 -13.70 -9.84 -8.61
C PRO A 72 -12.87 -8.69 -8.07
N TYR A 73 -13.02 -8.36 -6.79
CA TYR A 73 -12.24 -7.32 -6.15
C TYR A 73 -10.72 -7.59 -6.20
N LEU A 74 -10.28 -8.85 -6.11
CA LEU A 74 -8.86 -9.19 -6.12
C LEU A 74 -8.18 -8.86 -7.45
N GLN A 75 -8.93 -8.85 -8.57
CA GLN A 75 -8.39 -8.48 -9.88
C GLN A 75 -8.58 -6.98 -10.16
N SER A 76 -9.74 -6.40 -9.83
CA SER A 76 -10.09 -5.03 -10.22
C SER A 76 -9.31 -3.98 -9.42
N ILE A 77 -8.84 -4.34 -8.23
CA ILE A 77 -8.07 -3.42 -7.39
C ILE A 77 -6.74 -3.02 -8.03
N PHE A 78 -6.18 -3.86 -8.91
CA PHE A 78 -4.93 -3.57 -9.60
C PHE A 78 -5.06 -2.46 -10.65
N SER A 79 -6.27 -2.12 -11.12
CA SER A 79 -6.51 -1.06 -12.10
C SER A 79 -7.26 0.15 -11.50
N ARG A 80 -7.28 0.28 -10.17
CA ARG A 80 -7.99 1.36 -9.49
C ARG A 80 -7.29 2.71 -9.73
N GLU A 81 -8.04 3.71 -10.14
CA GLU A 81 -7.61 5.11 -10.20
C GLU A 81 -7.97 5.87 -8.91
N LEU A 82 -7.35 7.04 -8.71
CA LEU A 82 -7.58 7.92 -7.55
C LEU A 82 -8.99 8.53 -7.53
#